data_AF-A0A1R2C442-F1
#
_entry.id   AF-A0A1R2C442-F1
#
_cell.length_a   1.000
_cell.length_b   1.000
_cell.length_c   1.000
_cell.angle_alpha   90.00
_cell.angle_beta   90.00
_cell.angle_gamma   90.00
#
_symmetry.space_group_name_H-M   'P 1'
#
loop_
_entity.id
_entity.type
_entity.pdbx_description
1 polymer ?
#
loop_
_entity_poly.entity_id
_entity_poly.type
_entity_poly.pdbx_seq_one_letter_code
_entity_poly.pdbx_strand_id
1 'polypeptide(L)'
;MSEGELAEPIPSIEPKDSFEILIKELCNDLPNSRIQTKKTLLGNIIIFQCFSLTFEIRMLPEYPQIPPRLVCISNLDFPSVADGRDLLPLVLEWTSLSTCKDIILSTPKFLEQNKLQEDKGEFYLLDPVDLSFYSDKPGMLWCYCVEVDPLNENVTRSRALIITHSYFLILEPSKSSNNWGYIVFWASLSGLQSIQKSKHHDDRVLLEWHESIGAKFQVLRTNQAKSIISLICENANKLGSIVQKSYRLDIEENSDKFKVYDILRKIERNERLIETMVDDEKINGLIALYQKAVEHFSGMNDIRYEIYLNKLHGLFTDERVMKIMCSQIKPVQGRRNRVKSMELLGVKEDFSNTKRRSMNF
;
A
#
# COMPACT_ATOMS: atom_id res chain seq x y z
N MET A 1 14.81 25.63 55.51
CA MET A 1 14.42 25.94 54.12
C MET A 1 15.72 26.17 53.36
N SER A 2 16.18 25.13 52.68
CA SER A 2 17.42 25.12 51.90
C SER A 2 17.12 25.71 50.51
N GLU A 3 17.78 26.81 50.19
CA GLU A 3 17.77 27.39 48.84
C GLU A 3 18.44 26.39 47.89
N GLY A 4 17.68 25.91 46.91
CA GLY A 4 18.15 25.00 45.88
C GLY A 4 19.00 25.75 44.87
N GLU A 5 20.23 25.27 44.67
CA GLU A 5 21.07 25.64 43.53
C GLU A 5 20.32 25.29 42.23
N LEU A 6 19.96 26.35 41.48
CA LEU A 6 19.49 26.24 40.11
C LEU A 6 20.65 25.71 39.27
N ALA A 7 20.54 24.46 38.82
CA ALA A 7 21.46 23.87 37.87
C ALA A 7 21.59 24.76 36.63
N GLU A 8 22.82 25.16 36.31
CA GLU A 8 23.11 25.93 35.12
C GLU A 8 22.67 25.16 33.86
N PRO A 9 22.13 25.86 32.84
CA PRO A 9 21.72 25.22 31.60
C PRO A 9 22.95 24.62 30.91
N ILE A 10 22.90 23.32 30.67
CA ILE A 10 23.91 22.60 29.90
C ILE A 10 24.03 23.28 28.53
N PRO A 11 25.22 23.73 28.11
CA PRO A 11 25.39 24.38 26.82
C PRO A 11 24.98 23.41 25.71
N SER A 12 24.03 23.83 24.87
CA SER A 12 23.66 23.09 23.66
C SER A 12 24.84 23.10 22.71
N ILE A 13 25.60 22.00 22.68
CA ILE A 13 26.64 21.78 21.69
C ILE A 13 25.95 21.80 20.32
N GLU A 14 26.33 22.75 19.45
CA GLU A 14 25.75 22.83 18.12
C GLU A 14 26.03 21.52 17.34
N PRO A 15 25.04 20.97 16.61
CA PRO A 15 25.16 19.68 15.94
C PRO A 15 26.22 19.62 14.82
N LYS A 16 26.79 20.75 14.38
CA LYS A 16 27.82 20.78 13.32
C LYS A 16 29.15 20.17 13.75
N ASP A 17 29.59 20.43 14.97
CA ASP A 17 30.88 19.93 15.47
C ASP A 17 30.84 18.41 15.65
N SER A 18 29.67 17.86 15.98
CA SER A 18 29.50 16.41 16.21
C SER A 18 29.79 15.55 14.98
N PHE A 19 29.44 16.02 13.77
CA PHE A 19 29.66 15.24 12.56
C PHE A 19 31.13 15.30 12.11
N GLU A 20 31.76 16.46 12.13
CA GLU A 20 33.18 16.57 11.75
C GLU A 20 34.08 15.79 12.70
N ILE A 21 33.75 15.76 14.00
CA ILE A 21 34.45 14.94 14.99
C ILE A 21 34.27 13.45 14.67
N LEU A 22 33.04 12.98 14.44
CA LEU A 22 32.74 11.59 14.05
C LEU A 22 33.57 11.16 12.83
N ILE A 23 33.69 12.03 11.82
CA ILE A 23 34.44 11.72 10.60
C ILE A 23 35.94 11.64 10.87
N LYS A 24 36.49 12.55 11.69
CA LYS A 24 37.90 12.49 12.08
C LYS A 24 38.20 11.20 12.84
N GLU A 25 37.34 10.81 13.78
CA GLU A 25 37.46 9.55 14.52
C GLU A 25 37.41 8.34 13.57
N LEU A 26 36.45 8.30 12.64
CA LEU A 26 36.35 7.23 11.64
C LEU A 26 37.59 7.12 10.75
N CYS A 27 38.11 8.26 10.26
CA CYS A 27 39.31 8.27 9.41
C CYS A 27 40.57 7.83 10.16
N ASN A 28 40.69 8.20 11.44
CA ASN A 28 41.80 7.79 12.29
C ASN A 28 41.75 6.29 12.60
N ASP A 29 40.56 5.76 12.85
CA ASP A 29 40.36 4.37 13.25
C ASP A 29 40.40 3.40 12.06
N LEU A 30 40.07 3.87 10.85
CA LEU A 30 39.98 3.06 9.64
C LEU A 30 40.83 3.64 8.49
N PRO A 31 42.15 3.79 8.66
CA PRO A 31 43.02 4.51 7.72
C PRO A 31 43.08 3.89 6.31
N ASN A 32 42.75 2.61 6.18
CA ASN A 32 42.74 1.89 4.90
C ASN A 32 41.38 1.95 4.18
N SER A 33 40.33 2.43 4.86
CA SER A 33 39.02 2.56 4.25
C SER A 33 38.95 3.89 3.50
N ARG A 34 38.62 3.83 2.20
CA ARG A 34 38.40 5.03 1.40
C ARG A 34 37.06 5.65 1.81
N ILE A 35 37.08 6.46 2.87
CA ILE A 35 35.91 7.17 3.38
C ILE A 35 35.82 8.55 2.73
N GLN A 36 34.64 8.88 2.23
CA GLN A 36 34.28 10.22 1.75
C GLN A 36 32.99 10.66 2.43
N THR A 37 32.75 11.98 2.46
CA THR A 37 31.52 12.53 3.02
C THR A 37 30.87 13.48 2.06
N LYS A 38 29.54 13.51 2.07
CA LYS A 38 28.73 14.40 1.25
C LYS A 38 27.59 14.94 2.08
N LYS A 39 27.40 16.25 2.05
CA LYS A 39 26.20 16.89 2.60
C LYS A 39 25.15 17.01 1.51
N THR A 40 23.94 16.55 1.78
CA THR A 40 22.80 16.62 0.87
C THR A 40 21.63 17.33 1.52
N LEU A 41 20.56 17.57 0.76
CA LEU A 41 19.31 18.08 1.31
C LEU A 41 18.63 17.10 2.27
N LEU A 42 18.92 15.80 2.13
CA LEU A 42 18.34 14.72 2.95
C LEU A 42 19.17 14.41 4.20
N GLY A 43 20.31 15.07 4.38
CA GLY A 43 21.21 14.86 5.50
C GLY A 43 22.66 14.63 5.09
N ASN A 44 23.44 14.20 6.06
CA ASN A 44 24.85 13.86 5.87
C ASN A 44 24.98 12.41 5.42
N ILE A 45 25.87 12.18 4.44
CA ILE A 45 26.15 10.87 3.87
C ILE A 45 27.62 10.55 4.08
N ILE A 46 27.90 9.34 4.55
CA ILE A 46 29.23 8.75 4.60
C ILE A 46 29.31 7.72 3.48
N ILE A 47 30.29 7.86 2.60
CA ILE A 47 30.54 6.95 1.49
C ILE A 47 31.78 6.14 1.84
N PHE A 48 31.72 4.82 1.72
CA PHE A 48 32.88 3.97 1.93
C PHE A 48 32.94 2.84 0.90
N GLN A 49 34.17 2.39 0.62
CA GLN A 49 34.42 1.26 -0.26
C GLN A 49 34.68 0.00 0.58
N CYS A 50 34.00 -1.10 0.24
CA CYS A 50 34.22 -2.42 0.82
C CYS A 50 34.37 -3.43 -0.33
N PHE A 51 35.54 -4.07 -0.42
CA PHE A 51 35.95 -4.84 -1.60
C PHE A 51 35.82 -4.01 -2.90
N SER A 52 35.08 -4.50 -3.89
CA SER A 52 34.78 -3.80 -5.16
C SER A 52 33.48 -2.98 -5.12
N LEU A 53 32.80 -2.93 -3.98
CA LEU A 53 31.50 -2.28 -3.83
C LEU A 53 31.64 -0.97 -3.06
N THR A 54 30.76 -0.03 -3.38
CA THR A 54 30.64 1.25 -2.70
C THR A 54 29.29 1.33 -2.00
N PHE A 55 29.31 1.82 -0.78
CA PHE A 55 28.15 1.95 0.09
C PHE A 55 28.00 3.38 0.58
N GLU A 56 26.75 3.77 0.84
CA GLU A 56 26.35 5.01 1.48
C GLU A 56 25.69 4.71 2.83
N ILE A 57 26.19 5.33 3.89
CA ILE A 57 25.48 5.46 5.16
C ILE A 57 24.79 6.81 5.14
N ARG A 58 23.46 6.80 5.05
CA ARG A 58 22.64 8.02 5.04
C ARG A 58 22.09 8.26 6.44
N MET A 59 22.54 9.34 7.06
CA MET A 59 22.10 9.69 8.40
C MET A 59 20.79 10.47 8.35
N LEU A 60 19.79 9.98 9.07
CA LEU A 60 18.51 10.65 9.25
C LEU A 60 18.62 11.77 10.31
N PRO A 61 17.73 12.77 10.31
CA PRO A 61 17.77 13.89 11.26
C PRO A 61 17.78 13.46 12.73
N GLU A 62 17.15 12.33 13.05
CA GLU A 62 17.01 11.78 14.39
C GLU A 62 18.12 10.78 14.76
N TYR A 63 19.24 10.76 14.03
CA TYR A 63 20.40 9.97 14.42
C TYR A 63 21.01 10.49 15.75
N PRO A 64 21.41 9.61 16.69
CA PRO A 64 21.48 8.15 16.61
C PRO A 64 20.24 7.40 17.12
N GLN A 65 19.17 8.09 17.52
CA GLN A 65 17.96 7.46 18.05
C GLN A 65 17.25 6.62 16.97
N ILE A 66 17.28 7.07 15.72
CA ILE A 66 16.84 6.29 14.56
C ILE A 66 18.06 5.75 13.80
N PRO A 67 18.07 4.46 13.40
CA PRO A 67 19.14 3.90 12.59
C PRO A 67 19.38 4.71 11.30
N PRO A 68 20.64 4.88 10.87
CA PRO A 68 20.92 5.36 9.52
C PRO A 68 20.46 4.32 8.49
N ARG A 69 20.44 4.70 7.21
CA ARG A 69 20.24 3.74 6.10
C ARG A 69 21.57 3.32 5.53
N LEU A 70 21.77 2.02 5.30
CA LEU A 70 22.92 1.52 4.56
C LEU A 70 22.48 1.13 3.15
N VAL A 71 22.97 1.83 2.15
CA VAL A 71 22.56 1.63 0.75
C VAL A 71 23.78 1.25 -0.08
N CYS A 72 23.66 0.21 -0.91
CA CYS A 72 24.68 -0.08 -1.92
C CYS A 72 24.50 0.88 -3.11
N ILE A 73 25.59 1.41 -3.67
CA ILE A 73 25.53 2.26 -4.86
C ILE A 73 26.18 1.65 -6.10
N SER A 74 26.98 0.61 -5.91
CA SER A 74 27.65 -0.12 -7.00
C SER A 74 26.69 -1.04 -7.74
N ASN A 75 26.43 -0.75 -9.01
CA ASN A 75 25.58 -1.56 -9.88
C ASN A 75 26.41 -2.63 -10.60
N LEU A 76 26.58 -3.82 -10.00
CA LEU A 76 27.41 -4.91 -10.55
C LEU A 76 26.62 -6.08 -11.15
N ASP A 77 25.41 -6.35 -10.63
CA ASP A 77 24.66 -7.58 -10.92
C ASP A 77 23.20 -7.33 -11.26
N PHE A 78 22.53 -8.36 -11.78
CA PHE A 78 21.08 -8.43 -11.91
C PHE A 78 20.53 -9.59 -11.04
N PRO A 79 19.50 -9.36 -10.19
CA PRO A 79 18.99 -8.04 -9.82
C PRO A 79 20.03 -7.24 -9.02
N SER A 80 19.96 -5.92 -9.13
CA SER A 80 20.93 -5.05 -8.45
C SER A 80 20.38 -4.62 -7.10
N VAL A 81 21.20 -4.71 -6.06
CA VAL A 81 20.91 -4.08 -4.76
C VAL A 81 21.26 -2.59 -4.74
N ALA A 82 21.76 -2.04 -5.86
CA ALA A 82 22.06 -0.61 -6.00
C ALA A 82 20.83 0.24 -6.32
N ASP A 83 19.69 -0.11 -5.72
CA ASP A 83 18.38 0.43 -6.03
C ASP A 83 17.71 1.16 -4.86
N GLY A 84 18.47 1.46 -3.80
CA GLY A 84 18.04 2.35 -2.72
C GLY A 84 17.46 1.65 -1.50
N ARG A 85 17.39 0.31 -1.51
CA ARG A 85 17.00 -0.49 -0.35
C ARG A 85 17.96 -0.31 0.81
N ASP A 86 17.41 -0.35 2.02
CA ASP A 86 18.19 -0.40 3.25
C ASP A 86 18.70 -1.81 3.50
N LEU A 87 20.02 -1.95 3.59
CA LEU A 87 20.72 -3.18 3.89
C LEU A 87 21.12 -3.28 5.37
N LEU A 88 20.95 -2.20 6.15
CA LEU A 88 21.43 -2.16 7.54
C LEU A 88 20.89 -3.33 8.39
N PRO A 89 19.60 -3.69 8.34
CA PRO A 89 19.07 -4.80 9.15
C PRO A 89 19.73 -6.16 8.89
N LEU A 90 20.36 -6.33 7.72
CA LEU A 90 21.09 -7.54 7.34
C LEU A 90 22.56 -7.51 7.76
N VAL A 91 23.11 -6.32 8.02
CA VAL A 91 24.51 -6.11 8.38
C VAL A 91 24.70 -6.11 9.88
N LEU A 92 23.79 -5.48 10.61
CA LEU A 92 23.92 -5.20 12.03
C LEU A 92 22.53 -5.01 12.66
N GLU A 93 22.34 -5.58 13.85
CA GLU A 93 21.23 -5.22 14.72
C GLU A 93 21.52 -3.88 15.39
N TRP A 94 20.81 -2.83 14.95
CA TRP A 94 21.08 -1.47 15.40
C TRP A 94 20.63 -1.22 16.85
N THR A 95 21.47 -0.54 17.62
CA THR A 95 21.15 0.00 18.95
C THR A 95 21.59 1.46 19.05
N SER A 96 21.11 2.20 20.05
CA SER A 96 21.53 3.60 20.27
C SER A 96 23.01 3.77 20.63
N LEU A 97 23.71 2.68 20.96
CA LEU A 97 25.15 2.63 21.20
C LEU A 97 25.95 2.27 19.94
N SER A 98 25.26 1.82 18.88
CA SER A 98 25.89 1.49 17.60
C SER A 98 26.35 2.76 16.90
N THR A 99 27.45 2.64 16.17
CA THR A 99 28.08 3.74 15.45
C THR A 99 28.19 3.42 13.96
N CYS A 100 28.45 4.46 13.15
CA CYS A 100 28.77 4.25 11.73
C CYS A 100 30.01 3.36 11.53
N LYS A 101 30.95 3.34 12.49
CA LYS A 101 32.13 2.47 12.46
C LYS A 101 31.73 1.00 12.51
N ASP A 102 30.77 0.65 13.36
CA ASP A 102 30.27 -0.72 13.51
C ASP A 102 29.64 -1.23 12.21
N ILE A 103 28.92 -0.35 11.49
CA ILE A 103 28.37 -0.65 10.17
C ILE A 103 29.50 -0.97 9.17
N ILE A 104 30.51 -0.10 9.08
CA ILE A 104 31.63 -0.27 8.14
C ILE A 104 32.41 -1.56 8.45
N LEU A 105 32.67 -1.85 9.73
CA LEU A 105 33.39 -3.05 10.17
C LEU A 105 32.58 -4.34 10.00
N SER A 106 31.25 -4.28 10.08
CA SER A 106 30.38 -5.46 9.91
C SER A 106 30.09 -5.78 8.45
N THR A 107 30.17 -4.80 7.56
CA THR A 107 29.86 -4.95 6.13
C THR A 107 30.68 -6.04 5.42
N PRO A 108 32.02 -6.17 5.60
CA PRO A 108 32.80 -7.24 4.97
C PRO A 108 32.25 -8.64 5.30
N LYS A 109 31.96 -8.91 6.57
CA LYS A 109 31.43 -10.19 7.02
C LYS A 109 30.05 -10.47 6.41
N PHE A 110 29.20 -9.45 6.34
CA PHE A 110 27.91 -9.56 5.66
C PHE A 110 28.08 -10.00 4.19
N LEU A 111 29.01 -9.40 3.45
CA LEU A 111 29.28 -9.72 2.04
C LEU A 111 29.89 -11.11 1.84
N GLU A 112 30.72 -11.58 2.76
CA GLU A 112 31.26 -12.95 2.73
C GLU A 112 30.15 -13.99 2.96
N GLN A 113 29.17 -13.67 3.79
CA GLN A 113 28.08 -14.58 4.17
C GLN A 113 26.89 -14.55 3.18
N ASN A 114 26.69 -13.42 2.49
CA ASN A 114 25.52 -13.19 1.65
C ASN A 114 25.92 -12.88 0.21
N LYS A 115 25.35 -13.63 -0.73
CA LYS A 115 25.41 -13.23 -2.14
C LYS A 115 24.39 -12.11 -2.37
N LEU A 116 24.85 -10.94 -2.82
CA LEU A 116 23.99 -9.80 -3.15
C LEU A 116 23.07 -10.00 -4.37
N GLN A 117 23.00 -11.21 -4.92
CA GLN A 117 22.14 -11.57 -6.04
C GLN A 117 20.71 -11.90 -5.59
N GLU A 118 20.49 -12.07 -4.29
CA GLU A 118 19.16 -12.32 -3.73
C GLU A 118 18.39 -11.01 -3.50
N ASP A 119 17.07 -11.11 -3.43
CA ASP A 119 16.20 -9.98 -3.08
C ASP A 119 16.40 -9.60 -1.59
N LYS A 120 17.38 -8.74 -1.34
CA LYS A 120 17.85 -8.36 0.00
C LYS A 120 17.59 -6.88 0.28
N GLY A 121 17.28 -6.58 1.53
CA GLY A 121 17.02 -5.22 1.99
C GLY A 121 15.59 -4.79 1.76
N GLU A 122 15.24 -3.65 2.32
CA GLU A 122 13.86 -3.20 2.39
C GLU A 122 13.72 -1.73 1.99
N PHE A 123 12.52 -1.38 1.52
CA PHE A 123 12.09 0.01 1.44
C PHE A 123 11.13 0.30 2.58
N TYR A 124 11.20 1.52 3.12
CA TYR A 124 10.27 1.96 4.14
C TYR A 124 9.32 3.02 3.59
N LEU A 125 8.05 2.96 4.01
CA LEU A 125 7.10 4.02 3.69
C LEU A 125 7.56 5.32 4.33
N LEU A 126 7.33 6.42 3.62
CA LEU A 126 7.73 7.78 3.99
C LEU A 126 9.24 8.00 4.03
N ASP A 127 10.07 7.03 3.65
CA ASP A 127 11.51 7.29 3.51
C ASP A 127 11.76 8.27 2.35
N PRO A 128 12.65 9.27 2.55
CA PRO A 128 13.00 10.21 1.51
C PRO A 128 13.97 9.58 0.51
N VAL A 129 13.71 9.81 -0.78
CA VAL A 129 14.50 9.26 -1.89
C VAL A 129 14.87 10.37 -2.85
N ASP A 130 16.16 10.47 -3.15
CA ASP A 130 16.68 11.31 -4.23
C ASP A 130 16.43 10.62 -5.58
N LEU A 131 15.65 11.27 -6.45
CA LEU A 131 15.29 10.73 -7.76
C LEU A 131 16.52 10.63 -8.68
N SER A 132 17.50 11.53 -8.50
CA SER A 132 18.70 11.53 -9.34
C SER A 132 19.53 10.25 -9.20
N PHE A 133 19.39 9.54 -8.08
CA PHE A 133 20.03 8.26 -7.81
C PHE A 133 19.73 7.19 -8.87
N TYR A 134 18.64 7.34 -9.63
CA TYR A 134 18.18 6.35 -10.63
C TYR A 134 18.39 6.81 -12.08
N SER A 135 18.80 8.06 -12.33
CA SER A 135 18.81 8.64 -13.70
C SER A 135 19.77 7.94 -14.66
N ASP A 136 20.86 7.38 -14.14
CA ASP A 136 21.97 6.85 -14.94
C ASP A 136 22.22 5.36 -14.72
N LYS A 137 21.23 4.64 -14.17
CA LYS A 137 21.36 3.22 -13.87
C LYS A 137 20.72 2.36 -14.96
N PRO A 138 21.50 1.51 -15.66
CA PRO A 138 20.93 0.62 -16.67
C PRO A 138 19.90 -0.30 -16.02
N GLY A 139 18.78 -0.54 -16.72
CA GLY A 139 17.68 -1.37 -16.22
C GLY A 139 16.82 -0.71 -15.14
N MET A 140 17.05 0.56 -14.83
CA MET A 140 16.22 1.36 -13.95
C MET A 140 15.67 2.59 -14.68
N LEU A 141 14.54 3.10 -14.21
CA LEU A 141 13.90 4.30 -14.76
C LEU A 141 13.20 5.05 -13.63
N TRP A 142 13.22 6.37 -13.71
CA TRP A 142 12.28 7.19 -12.95
C TRP A 142 11.61 8.22 -13.86
N CYS A 143 10.37 8.57 -13.56
CA CYS A 143 9.63 9.60 -14.29
C CYS A 143 8.48 10.16 -13.45
N TYR A 144 8.00 11.37 -13.75
CA TYR A 144 6.73 11.85 -13.19
C TYR A 144 5.54 11.20 -13.89
N CYS A 145 4.48 10.97 -13.12
CA CYS A 145 3.21 10.47 -13.60
C CYS A 145 2.05 11.03 -12.79
N VAL A 146 0.84 10.80 -13.28
CA VAL A 146 -0.40 11.09 -12.55
C VAL A 146 -1.03 9.77 -12.15
N GLU A 147 -1.11 9.51 -10.86
CA GLU A 147 -1.90 8.41 -10.30
C GLU A 147 -3.39 8.81 -10.34
N VAL A 148 -4.22 7.96 -10.92
CA VAL A 148 -5.66 8.16 -11.03
C VAL A 148 -6.34 7.23 -10.05
N ASP A 149 -7.26 7.76 -9.23
CA ASP A 149 -8.06 6.92 -8.36
C ASP A 149 -8.93 5.98 -9.22
N PRO A 150 -8.85 4.65 -9.04
CA PRO A 150 -9.60 3.71 -9.85
C PRO A 150 -11.12 3.86 -9.69
N LEU A 151 -11.61 4.50 -8.62
CA LEU A 151 -13.04 4.74 -8.35
C LEU A 151 -13.54 6.09 -8.86
N ASN A 152 -12.64 7.06 -9.02
CA ASN A 152 -13.01 8.41 -9.43
C ASN A 152 -11.91 9.00 -10.29
N GLU A 153 -12.13 9.00 -11.61
CA GLU A 153 -11.13 9.50 -12.56
C GLU A 153 -10.80 10.99 -12.37
N ASN A 154 -11.66 11.74 -11.69
CA ASN A 154 -11.41 13.15 -11.35
C ASN A 154 -10.44 13.32 -10.17
N VAL A 155 -10.23 12.26 -9.37
CA VAL A 155 -9.28 12.28 -8.26
C VAL A 155 -7.94 11.82 -8.79
N THR A 156 -7.05 12.79 -8.99
CA THR A 156 -5.72 12.56 -9.52
C THR A 156 -4.66 13.06 -8.55
N ARG A 157 -3.52 12.35 -8.47
CA ARG A 157 -2.37 12.74 -7.65
C ARG A 157 -1.10 12.77 -8.50
N SER A 158 -0.34 13.85 -8.39
CA SER A 158 1.00 13.92 -9.00
C SER A 158 1.94 13.01 -8.23
N ARG A 159 2.64 12.12 -8.94
CA ARG A 159 3.55 11.13 -8.37
C ARG A 159 4.87 11.10 -9.14
N ALA A 160 5.92 10.64 -8.48
CA ALA A 160 7.12 10.16 -9.14
C ALA A 160 7.11 8.64 -9.11
N LEU A 161 7.38 8.02 -10.25
CA LEU A 161 7.50 6.58 -10.42
C LEU A 161 8.97 6.21 -10.48
N ILE A 162 9.34 5.13 -9.81
CA ILE A 162 10.67 4.51 -9.92
C ILE A 162 10.49 3.03 -10.20
N ILE A 163 11.20 2.53 -11.21
CA ILE A 163 11.26 1.12 -11.58
C ILE A 163 12.72 0.69 -11.43
N THR A 164 12.98 -0.27 -10.57
CA THR A 164 14.29 -0.88 -10.37
C THR A 164 14.34 -2.24 -11.05
N HIS A 165 15.44 -2.98 -10.88
CA HIS A 165 15.52 -4.36 -11.37
C HIS A 165 14.48 -5.27 -10.71
N SER A 166 14.14 -5.03 -9.44
CA SER A 166 13.26 -5.90 -8.66
C SER A 166 12.01 -5.23 -8.13
N TYR A 167 11.97 -3.90 -8.10
CA TYR A 167 10.91 -3.17 -7.42
C TYR A 167 10.26 -2.11 -8.29
N PHE A 168 9.04 -1.81 -7.90
CA PHE A 168 8.24 -0.72 -8.39
C PHE A 168 7.91 0.18 -7.20
N LEU A 169 8.21 1.47 -7.31
CA LEU A 169 7.97 2.44 -6.24
C LEU A 169 7.16 3.63 -6.77
N ILE A 170 6.22 4.09 -5.97
CA ILE A 170 5.50 5.36 -6.16
C ILE A 170 5.90 6.28 -5.02
N LEU A 171 6.29 7.50 -5.38
CA LEU A 171 6.69 8.53 -4.46
C LEU A 171 5.76 9.73 -4.56
N GLU A 172 5.57 10.40 -3.43
CA GLU A 172 5.02 11.75 -3.37
C GLU A 172 6.16 12.76 -3.51
N PRO A 173 6.24 13.52 -4.63
CA PRO A 173 7.28 14.51 -4.82
C PRO A 173 7.21 15.60 -3.75
N SER A 174 8.36 16.05 -3.28
CA SER A 174 8.41 17.17 -2.34
C SER A 174 7.91 18.46 -3.00
N LYS A 175 7.13 19.27 -2.27
CA LYS A 175 6.67 20.58 -2.74
C LYS A 175 7.81 21.58 -2.88
N SER A 176 8.90 21.38 -2.12
CA SER A 176 10.00 22.34 -2.00
C SER A 176 11.13 22.08 -3.00
N SER A 177 11.19 20.89 -3.60
CA SER A 177 12.23 20.52 -4.56
C SER A 177 11.73 19.42 -5.48
N ASN A 178 12.06 19.54 -6.76
CA ASN A 178 11.64 18.56 -7.75
C ASN A 178 12.41 17.24 -7.64
N ASN A 179 13.62 17.23 -7.08
CA ASN A 179 14.53 16.10 -7.26
C ASN A 179 14.47 15.01 -6.20
N TRP A 180 13.50 15.07 -5.27
CA TRP A 180 13.32 14.05 -4.25
C TRP A 180 11.85 13.92 -3.84
N GLY A 181 11.49 12.79 -3.25
CA GLY A 181 10.14 12.51 -2.78
C GLY A 181 10.12 11.47 -1.66
N TYR A 182 8.94 11.23 -1.12
CA TYR A 182 8.71 10.24 -0.07
C TYR A 182 8.03 8.99 -0.64
N ILE A 183 8.47 7.81 -0.25
CA ILE A 183 7.86 6.55 -0.71
C ILE A 183 6.43 6.45 -0.15
N VAL A 184 5.43 6.34 -1.03
CA VAL A 184 4.02 6.12 -0.64
C VAL A 184 3.55 4.71 -0.95
N PHE A 185 4.23 4.03 -1.87
CA PHE A 185 3.98 2.65 -2.21
C PHE A 185 5.25 2.02 -2.78
N TRP A 186 5.47 0.76 -2.46
CA TRP A 186 6.46 -0.07 -3.15
C TRP A 186 5.96 -1.51 -3.24
N ALA A 187 6.36 -2.21 -4.29
CA ALA A 187 6.07 -3.63 -4.49
C ALA A 187 7.18 -4.30 -5.30
N SER A 188 7.40 -5.60 -5.04
CA SER A 188 8.25 -6.42 -5.88
C SER A 188 7.60 -6.63 -7.24
N LEU A 189 8.39 -6.53 -8.32
CA LEU A 189 7.93 -6.81 -9.69
C LEU A 189 7.49 -8.26 -9.86
N SER A 190 7.99 -9.17 -9.02
CA SER A 190 7.54 -10.57 -8.99
C SER A 190 6.07 -10.72 -8.57
N GLY A 191 5.53 -9.74 -7.86
CA GLY A 191 4.13 -9.71 -7.43
C GLY A 191 3.17 -9.09 -8.45
N LEU A 192 3.66 -8.63 -9.60
CA LEU A 192 2.84 -8.06 -10.65
C LEU A 192 2.17 -9.16 -11.48
N GLN A 193 0.84 -9.18 -11.51
CA GLN A 193 0.06 -10.18 -12.23
C GLN A 193 -0.14 -9.80 -13.69
N SER A 194 -0.62 -8.57 -13.91
CA SER A 194 -0.93 -8.09 -15.25
C SER A 194 -0.57 -6.62 -15.41
N ILE A 195 -0.18 -6.26 -16.64
CA ILE A 195 0.02 -4.88 -17.06
C ILE A 195 -0.76 -4.62 -18.34
N GLN A 196 -1.59 -3.59 -18.31
CA GLN A 196 -2.50 -3.28 -19.40
C GLN A 196 -2.32 -1.83 -19.83
N LYS A 197 -2.24 -1.62 -21.14
CA LYS A 197 -2.22 -0.28 -21.74
C LYS A 197 -3.60 0.02 -22.31
N SER A 198 -4.07 1.26 -22.15
CA SER A 198 -5.35 1.65 -22.75
C SER A 198 -5.23 1.78 -24.26
N LYS A 199 -6.27 1.35 -24.98
CA LYS A 199 -6.40 1.53 -26.44
C LYS A 199 -6.78 2.96 -26.81
N HIS A 200 -7.63 3.59 -25.98
CA HIS A 200 -8.16 4.93 -26.23
C HIS A 200 -7.26 6.03 -25.64
N HIS A 201 -6.50 5.69 -24.60
CA HIS A 201 -5.64 6.61 -23.87
C HIS A 201 -4.22 6.07 -23.82
N ASP A 202 -3.42 6.44 -24.81
CA ASP A 202 -2.05 5.94 -24.96
C ASP A 202 -1.11 6.27 -23.79
N ASP A 203 -1.52 7.20 -22.92
CA ASP A 203 -0.86 7.60 -21.68
C ASP A 203 -1.26 6.74 -20.47
N ARG A 204 -2.34 5.95 -20.54
CA ARG A 204 -2.90 5.23 -19.39
C ARG A 204 -2.39 3.79 -19.28
N VAL A 205 -1.87 3.45 -18.11
CA VAL A 205 -1.38 2.12 -17.73
C VAL A 205 -2.14 1.64 -16.50
N LEU A 206 -2.64 0.41 -16.53
CA LEU A 206 -3.21 -0.30 -15.40
C LEU A 206 -2.24 -1.40 -14.97
N LEU A 207 -1.90 -1.41 -13.68
CA LEU A 207 -1.10 -2.43 -13.03
C LEU A 207 -2.01 -3.21 -12.08
N GLU A 208 -1.96 -4.54 -12.17
CA GLU A 208 -2.66 -5.45 -11.27
C GLU A 208 -1.65 -6.26 -10.47
N TRP A 209 -1.75 -6.14 -9.15
CA TRP A 209 -0.85 -6.78 -8.19
C TRP A 209 -1.55 -7.95 -7.51
N HIS A 210 -0.78 -8.91 -7.01
CA HIS A 210 -1.30 -9.94 -6.12
C HIS A 210 -2.01 -9.33 -4.89
N GLU A 211 -3.09 -9.98 -4.43
CA GLU A 211 -3.94 -9.47 -3.33
C GLU A 211 -3.17 -9.25 -2.02
N SER A 212 -2.03 -9.92 -1.83
CA SER A 212 -1.16 -9.76 -0.67
C SER A 212 -0.46 -8.39 -0.56
N ILE A 213 -0.47 -7.58 -1.63
CA ILE A 213 0.29 -6.32 -1.72
C ILE A 213 -0.52 -5.10 -1.23
N GLY A 214 -1.78 -5.31 -0.79
CA GLY A 214 -2.62 -4.26 -0.20
C GLY A 214 -3.21 -3.25 -1.20
N ALA A 215 -2.63 -3.12 -2.40
CA ALA A 215 -3.18 -2.38 -3.52
C ALA A 215 -3.35 -3.29 -4.74
N LYS A 216 -4.56 -3.83 -4.95
CA LYS A 216 -4.83 -4.76 -6.06
C LYS A 216 -4.67 -4.12 -7.44
N PHE A 217 -5.05 -2.84 -7.57
CA PHE A 217 -5.02 -2.12 -8.85
C PHE A 217 -4.39 -0.74 -8.69
N GLN A 218 -3.58 -0.35 -9.67
CA GLN A 218 -3.03 0.99 -9.80
C GLN A 218 -3.18 1.51 -11.22
N VAL A 219 -3.73 2.72 -11.36
CA VAL A 219 -3.92 3.37 -12.66
C VAL A 219 -3.01 4.57 -12.74
N LEU A 220 -2.15 4.60 -13.75
CA LEU A 220 -1.17 5.65 -13.97
C LEU A 220 -1.39 6.30 -15.33
N ARG A 221 -1.18 7.61 -15.40
CA ARG A 221 -1.12 8.38 -16.65
C ARG A 221 0.27 8.97 -16.82
N THR A 222 0.90 8.68 -17.94
CA THR A 222 2.28 9.08 -18.24
C THR A 222 2.55 9.07 -19.74
N ASN A 223 3.31 10.04 -20.22
CA ASN A 223 3.79 10.10 -21.60
C ASN A 223 4.84 9.01 -21.92
N GLN A 224 5.38 8.33 -20.90
CA GLN A 224 6.38 7.27 -21.03
C GLN A 224 5.80 5.86 -20.88
N ALA A 225 4.48 5.69 -21.06
CA ALA A 225 3.78 4.42 -20.82
C ALA A 225 4.43 3.22 -21.54
N LYS A 226 4.85 3.39 -22.81
CA LYS A 226 5.51 2.33 -23.59
C LYS A 226 6.85 1.90 -22.97
N SER A 227 7.68 2.87 -22.56
CA SER A 227 8.99 2.62 -21.96
C SER A 227 8.85 1.91 -20.62
N ILE A 228 7.92 2.36 -19.78
CA ILE A 228 7.61 1.76 -18.49
C ILE A 228 7.18 0.30 -18.64
N ILE A 229 6.21 0.03 -19.52
CA ILE A 229 5.73 -1.34 -19.75
C ILE A 229 6.85 -2.24 -20.26
N SER A 230 7.66 -1.74 -21.20
CA SER A 230 8.79 -2.49 -21.75
C SER A 230 9.78 -2.87 -20.66
N LEU A 231 10.18 -1.90 -19.84
CA LEU A 231 11.16 -2.10 -18.78
C LEU A 231 10.65 -3.03 -17.68
N ILE A 232 9.43 -2.81 -17.19
CA ILE A 232 8.81 -3.68 -16.17
C ILE A 232 8.80 -5.12 -16.63
N CYS A 233 8.36 -5.37 -17.87
CA CYS A 233 8.30 -6.73 -18.38
C CYS A 233 9.68 -7.33 -18.68
N GLU A 234 10.65 -6.54 -19.13
CA GLU A 234 12.02 -7.01 -19.29
C GLU A 234 12.61 -7.46 -17.94
N ASN A 235 12.47 -6.63 -16.91
CA ASN A 235 12.96 -6.93 -15.57
C ASN A 235 12.22 -8.12 -14.96
N ALA A 236 10.88 -8.16 -15.04
CA ALA A 236 10.09 -9.27 -14.51
C ALA A 236 10.42 -10.60 -15.21
N ASN A 237 10.61 -10.60 -16.53
CA ASN A 237 11.02 -11.80 -17.27
C ASN A 237 12.41 -12.28 -16.82
N LYS A 238 13.37 -11.37 -16.62
CA LYS A 238 14.71 -11.71 -16.11
C LYS A 238 14.67 -12.26 -14.68
N LEU A 239 13.69 -11.87 -13.87
CA LEU A 239 13.42 -12.44 -12.54
C LEU A 239 12.70 -13.80 -12.58
N GLY A 240 12.30 -14.28 -13.76
CA GLY A 240 11.55 -15.52 -13.92
C GLY A 240 10.04 -15.38 -13.67
N SER A 241 9.53 -14.16 -13.52
CA SER A 241 8.10 -13.88 -13.36
C SER A 241 7.43 -13.68 -14.72
N ILE A 242 6.31 -14.38 -14.95
CA ILE A 242 5.52 -14.24 -16.17
C ILE A 242 4.48 -13.14 -15.96
N VAL A 243 4.79 -11.93 -16.43
CA VAL A 243 3.82 -10.83 -16.44
C VAL A 243 2.94 -10.95 -17.69
N GLN A 244 1.63 -11.10 -17.50
CA GLN A 244 0.70 -11.13 -18.63
C GLN A 244 0.57 -9.73 -19.24
N LYS A 245 1.06 -9.57 -20.48
CA LYS A 245 0.84 -8.37 -21.28
C LYS A 245 -0.49 -8.48 -22.01
N SER A 246 -1.45 -7.62 -21.68
CA SER A 246 -2.67 -7.50 -22.47
C SER A 246 -2.81 -6.09 -23.05
N TYR A 247 -2.92 -6.01 -24.38
CA TYR A 247 -3.19 -4.76 -25.11
C TYR A 247 -4.70 -4.47 -25.24
N ARG A 248 -5.52 -4.99 -24.32
CA ARG A 248 -6.98 -4.83 -24.31
C ARG A 248 -7.47 -4.29 -22.98
N LEU A 249 -7.58 -2.97 -22.89
CA LEU A 249 -8.57 -2.34 -22.02
C LEU A 249 -9.83 -2.12 -22.86
N ASP A 250 -10.68 -3.14 -22.96
CA ASP A 250 -12.07 -2.93 -23.36
C ASP A 250 -12.82 -2.48 -22.09
N ILE A 251 -12.72 -1.19 -21.78
CA ILE A 251 -13.35 -0.58 -20.59
C ILE A 251 -14.88 -0.70 -20.68
N GLU A 252 -15.44 -0.83 -21.89
CA GLU A 252 -16.87 -1.03 -22.09
C GLU A 252 -17.37 -2.38 -21.56
N GLU A 253 -16.58 -3.47 -21.64
CA GLU A 253 -16.95 -4.76 -21.05
C GLU A 253 -16.57 -4.89 -19.55
N ASN A 254 -15.67 -4.02 -19.05
CA ASN A 254 -15.26 -4.01 -17.64
C ASN A 254 -16.09 -3.06 -16.76
N SER A 255 -17.07 -2.32 -17.30
CA SER A 255 -17.92 -1.44 -16.48
C SER A 255 -18.63 -2.21 -15.35
N ASP A 256 -18.97 -3.49 -15.57
CA ASP A 256 -19.61 -4.33 -14.57
C ASP A 256 -18.62 -4.89 -13.54
N LYS A 257 -17.37 -5.20 -13.93
CA LYS A 257 -16.31 -5.59 -12.98
C LYS A 257 -15.90 -4.42 -12.07
N PHE A 258 -15.84 -3.20 -12.59
CA PHE A 258 -15.60 -2.00 -11.78
C PHE A 258 -16.79 -1.69 -10.85
N LYS A 259 -18.04 -1.82 -11.32
CA LYS A 259 -19.24 -1.68 -10.46
C LYS A 259 -19.28 -2.71 -9.33
N VAL A 260 -18.83 -3.93 -9.56
CA VAL A 260 -18.83 -4.98 -8.53
C VAL A 260 -17.74 -4.76 -7.51
N TYR A 261 -16.58 -4.28 -7.93
CA TYR A 261 -15.56 -3.83 -7.00
C TYR A 261 -16.04 -2.66 -6.13
N ASP A 262 -16.77 -1.70 -6.70
CA ASP A 262 -17.44 -0.63 -5.93
C ASP A 262 -18.42 -1.22 -4.91
N ILE A 263 -19.18 -2.23 -5.30
CA ILE A 263 -20.13 -2.92 -4.41
C ILE A 263 -19.37 -3.60 -3.26
N LEU A 264 -18.32 -4.37 -3.56
CA LEU A 264 -17.51 -5.09 -2.56
C LEU A 264 -16.82 -4.15 -1.58
N ARG A 265 -16.24 -3.05 -2.06
CA ARG A 265 -15.55 -2.06 -1.21
C ARG A 265 -16.53 -1.27 -0.36
N LYS A 266 -17.73 -0.96 -0.88
CA LYS A 266 -18.81 -0.33 -0.10
C LYS A 266 -19.39 -1.27 0.94
N ILE A 267 -19.47 -2.58 0.64
CA ILE A 267 -19.82 -3.61 1.64
C ILE A 267 -18.81 -3.56 2.78
N GLU A 268 -17.51 -3.67 2.49
CA GLU A 268 -16.48 -3.71 3.53
C GLU A 268 -16.44 -2.42 4.38
N ARG A 269 -16.60 -1.25 3.73
CA ARG A 269 -16.70 0.03 4.44
C ARG A 269 -17.95 0.10 5.32
N ASN A 270 -19.10 -0.34 4.83
CA ASN A 270 -20.35 -0.31 5.58
C ASN A 270 -20.38 -1.36 6.70
N GLU A 271 -19.77 -2.54 6.52
CA GLU A 271 -19.56 -3.54 7.58
C GLU A 271 -18.81 -2.89 8.77
N ARG A 272 -17.66 -2.23 8.50
CA ARG A 272 -16.88 -1.52 9.54
C ARG A 272 -17.63 -0.34 10.17
N LEU A 273 -18.47 0.36 9.40
CA LEU A 273 -19.27 1.47 9.92
C LEU A 273 -20.44 0.99 10.78
N ILE A 274 -21.06 -0.15 10.46
CA ILE A 274 -22.13 -0.74 11.27
C ILE A 274 -21.57 -1.31 12.59
N GLU A 275 -20.33 -1.80 12.59
CA GLU A 275 -19.63 -2.19 13.83
C GLU A 275 -19.46 -1.03 14.82
N THR A 276 -19.38 0.21 14.32
CA THR A 276 -19.11 1.41 15.13
C THR A 276 -20.33 2.26 15.40
N MET A 277 -21.26 2.39 14.45
CA MET A 277 -22.51 3.16 14.61
C MET A 277 -23.59 2.67 13.65
N VAL A 278 -24.64 2.07 14.21
CA VAL A 278 -25.74 1.51 13.43
C VAL A 278 -26.75 2.60 13.07
N ASP A 279 -27.01 2.77 11.78
CA ASP A 279 -27.91 3.77 11.21
C ASP A 279 -28.78 3.14 10.11
N ASP A 280 -30.04 3.56 10.04
CA ASP A 280 -31.08 3.02 9.14
C ASP A 280 -30.66 3.11 7.67
N GLU A 281 -30.06 4.24 7.29
CA GLU A 281 -29.63 4.49 5.91
C GLU A 281 -28.45 3.57 5.53
N LYS A 282 -27.58 3.24 6.49
CA LYS A 282 -26.40 2.40 6.29
C LYS A 282 -26.75 0.92 6.24
N ILE A 283 -27.70 0.46 7.05
CA ILE A 283 -28.21 -0.93 6.98
C ILE A 283 -28.89 -1.16 5.63
N ASN A 284 -29.81 -0.27 5.23
CA ASN A 284 -30.52 -0.41 3.95
C ASN A 284 -29.56 -0.29 2.75
N GLY A 285 -28.55 0.57 2.86
CA GLY A 285 -27.45 0.64 1.89
C GLY A 285 -26.66 -0.66 1.81
N LEU A 286 -26.32 -1.28 2.95
CA LEU A 286 -25.57 -2.54 2.99
C LEU A 286 -26.37 -3.72 2.42
N ILE A 287 -27.67 -3.80 2.72
CA ILE A 287 -28.59 -4.81 2.13
C ILE A 287 -28.62 -4.69 0.61
N ALA A 288 -28.80 -3.47 0.09
CA ALA A 288 -28.82 -3.22 -1.35
C ALA A 288 -27.49 -3.58 -2.03
N LEU A 289 -26.36 -3.41 -1.33
CA LEU A 289 -25.04 -3.77 -1.85
C LEU A 289 -24.81 -5.29 -1.83
N TYR A 290 -25.19 -5.99 -0.76
CA TYR A 290 -25.13 -7.46 -0.74
C TYR A 290 -26.02 -8.08 -1.81
N GLN A 291 -27.24 -7.57 -2.02
CA GLN A 291 -28.14 -8.05 -3.08
C GLN A 291 -27.52 -7.87 -4.46
N LYS A 292 -26.92 -6.70 -4.75
CA LYS A 292 -26.20 -6.48 -6.01
C LYS A 292 -24.97 -7.38 -6.17
N ALA A 293 -24.26 -7.68 -5.09
CA ALA A 293 -23.15 -8.63 -5.12
C ALA A 293 -23.64 -10.05 -5.43
N VAL A 294 -24.73 -10.50 -4.79
CA VAL A 294 -25.34 -11.82 -5.03
C VAL A 294 -25.86 -11.94 -6.46
N GLU A 295 -26.58 -10.94 -6.97
CA GLU A 295 -27.07 -10.91 -8.36
C GLU A 295 -25.91 -11.04 -9.35
N HIS A 296 -24.82 -10.30 -9.12
CA HIS A 296 -23.67 -10.36 -10.00
C HIS A 296 -22.94 -11.71 -9.95
N PHE A 297 -22.60 -12.22 -8.76
CA PHE A 297 -21.86 -13.47 -8.64
C PHE A 297 -22.70 -14.71 -8.99
N SER A 298 -24.02 -14.67 -8.79
CA SER A 298 -24.92 -15.74 -9.24
C SER A 298 -25.08 -15.75 -10.76
N GLY A 299 -25.17 -14.58 -11.41
CA GLY A 299 -25.16 -14.46 -12.87
C GLY A 299 -23.87 -14.97 -13.53
N MET A 300 -22.76 -14.95 -12.79
CA MET A 300 -21.46 -15.50 -13.22
C MET A 300 -21.19 -16.94 -12.77
N ASN A 301 -22.13 -17.59 -12.08
CA ASN A 301 -21.99 -18.94 -11.52
C ASN A 301 -20.76 -19.09 -10.59
N ASP A 302 -20.45 -18.04 -9.84
CA ASP A 302 -19.26 -17.94 -8.98
C ASP A 302 -19.61 -18.26 -7.52
N ILE A 303 -18.88 -19.19 -6.89
CA ILE A 303 -19.12 -19.66 -5.51
C ILE A 303 -19.17 -18.53 -4.45
N ARG A 304 -18.61 -17.36 -4.77
CA ARG A 304 -18.68 -16.17 -3.91
C ARG A 304 -20.10 -15.66 -3.69
N TYR A 305 -21.09 -15.98 -4.55
CA TYR A 305 -22.47 -15.58 -4.31
C TYR A 305 -23.01 -16.19 -2.99
N GLU A 306 -22.63 -17.42 -2.66
CA GLU A 306 -23.06 -18.08 -1.42
C GLU A 306 -22.50 -17.39 -0.17
N ILE A 307 -21.27 -16.88 -0.27
CA ILE A 307 -20.62 -16.12 0.81
C ILE A 307 -21.42 -14.84 1.09
N TYR A 308 -21.79 -14.08 0.06
CA TYR A 308 -22.55 -12.84 0.23
C TYR A 308 -24.02 -13.08 0.61
N LEU A 309 -24.62 -14.18 0.16
CA LEU A 309 -25.96 -14.61 0.58
C LEU A 309 -25.97 -14.96 2.08
N ASN A 310 -24.97 -15.71 2.54
CA ASN A 310 -24.84 -16.05 3.96
C ASN A 310 -24.55 -14.82 4.83
N LYS A 311 -23.75 -13.86 4.34
CA LYS A 311 -23.54 -12.58 5.02
C LYS A 311 -24.83 -11.75 5.11
N LEU A 312 -25.64 -11.73 4.06
CA LEU A 312 -26.95 -11.08 4.06
C LEU A 312 -27.90 -11.73 5.09
N HIS A 313 -27.95 -13.06 5.13
CA HIS A 313 -28.72 -13.79 6.15
C HIS A 313 -28.20 -13.52 7.57
N GLY A 314 -26.89 -13.43 7.75
CA GLY A 314 -26.26 -13.04 9.01
C GLY A 314 -26.67 -11.65 9.47
N LEU A 315 -26.74 -10.68 8.54
CA LEU A 315 -27.19 -9.31 8.83
C LEU A 315 -28.65 -9.26 9.33
N PHE A 316 -29.54 -10.09 8.77
CA PHE A 316 -30.94 -10.20 9.24
C PHE A 316 -31.10 -10.98 10.55
N THR A 317 -30.06 -11.69 10.98
CA THR A 317 -30.06 -12.44 12.24
C THR A 317 -29.48 -11.62 13.40
N ASP A 318 -28.81 -10.48 13.12
CA ASP A 318 -28.27 -9.59 14.15
C ASP A 318 -29.41 -8.84 14.88
N GLU A 319 -29.52 -9.07 16.20
CA GLU A 319 -30.54 -8.46 17.07
C GLU A 319 -30.53 -6.93 17.04
N ARG A 320 -29.37 -6.29 16.82
CA ARG A 320 -29.24 -4.82 16.77
C ARG A 320 -29.88 -4.26 15.51
N VAL A 321 -29.67 -4.95 14.39
CA VAL A 321 -30.25 -4.60 13.07
C VAL A 321 -31.76 -4.83 13.09
N MET A 322 -32.20 -5.96 13.64
CA MET A 322 -33.63 -6.29 13.81
C MET A 322 -34.37 -5.28 14.71
N LYS A 323 -33.75 -4.83 15.80
CA LYS A 323 -34.35 -3.84 16.71
C LYS A 323 -34.58 -2.49 16.03
N ILE A 324 -33.67 -2.11 15.15
CA ILE A 324 -33.72 -0.86 14.38
C ILE A 324 -34.76 -0.97 13.24
N MET A 325 -34.76 -2.07 12.48
CA MET A 325 -35.77 -2.32 11.44
C MET A 325 -37.20 -2.47 11.99
N CYS A 326 -37.38 -3.11 13.16
CA CYS A 326 -38.68 -3.24 13.83
C CYS A 326 -39.19 -1.91 14.42
N SER A 327 -38.31 -0.96 14.74
CA SER A 327 -38.71 0.36 15.26
C SER A 327 -39.44 1.23 14.23
N GLN A 328 -39.42 0.84 12.94
CA GLN A 328 -40.16 1.48 11.87
C GLN A 328 -41.62 1.00 11.74
N ILE A 329 -42.03 -0.06 12.45
CA ILE A 329 -43.45 -0.49 12.49
C ILE A 329 -44.17 0.31 13.59
N LYS A 330 -44.50 1.58 13.32
CA LYS A 330 -45.45 2.31 14.17
C LYS A 330 -46.84 1.65 14.06
N PRO A 331 -47.55 1.42 15.18
CA PRO A 331 -48.93 0.96 15.12
C PRO A 331 -49.79 2.03 14.45
N VAL A 332 -50.56 1.63 13.43
CA VAL A 332 -51.57 2.48 12.80
C VAL A 332 -52.59 2.88 13.87
N GLN A 333 -52.43 4.07 14.43
CA GLN A 333 -53.41 4.68 15.32
C GLN A 333 -54.57 5.24 14.49
N GLY A 334 -55.78 4.91 14.95
CA GLY A 334 -57.04 5.05 14.24
C GLY A 334 -57.35 6.42 13.63
N ARG A 335 -58.00 6.36 12.47
CA ARG A 335 -59.05 7.32 12.10
C ARG A 335 -60.35 6.57 11.85
N ARG A 336 -61.31 6.79 12.75
CA ARG A 336 -62.73 6.46 12.59
C ARG A 336 -63.39 7.37 11.53
N ASN A 337 -64.43 6.81 10.91
CA ASN A 337 -65.48 7.42 10.08
C ASN A 337 -65.09 7.59 8.59
N ARG A 338 -65.80 7.01 7.61
CA ARG A 338 -67.26 6.85 7.47
C ARG A 338 -67.63 5.57 6.71
N VAL A 339 -68.68 4.92 7.22
CA VAL A 339 -69.52 3.92 6.54
C VAL A 339 -70.24 4.56 5.34
N LYS A 340 -70.17 3.93 4.16
CA LYS A 340 -71.32 3.58 3.31
C LYS A 340 -70.90 2.87 2.00
N SER A 341 -71.51 1.70 1.77
CA SER A 341 -71.78 1.00 0.48
C SER A 341 -70.57 0.56 -0.35
N MET A 342 -70.42 -0.68 -0.83
CA MET A 342 -71.39 -1.69 -1.25
C MET A 342 -70.73 -3.08 -1.16
N GLU A 343 -71.50 -4.05 -0.72
CA GLU A 343 -71.31 -5.46 -1.03
C GLU A 343 -71.23 -5.68 -2.54
N LEU A 344 -70.31 -6.52 -2.99
CA LEU A 344 -70.57 -7.47 -4.07
C LEU A 344 -69.58 -8.63 -3.93
N LEU A 345 -70.13 -9.69 -3.32
CA LEU A 345 -69.91 -11.11 -3.62
C LEU A 345 -68.57 -11.76 -3.24
N GLY A 346 -68.66 -12.75 -2.34
CA GLY A 346 -67.97 -14.01 -2.62
C GLY A 346 -67.30 -14.80 -1.48
N VAL A 347 -67.89 -14.83 -0.28
CA VAL A 347 -68.15 -16.06 0.50
C VAL A 347 -67.10 -17.21 0.47
N LYS A 348 -66.58 -17.47 1.68
CA LYS A 348 -66.19 -18.76 2.31
C LYS A 348 -64.75 -19.26 2.25
N GLU A 349 -64.05 -18.91 3.34
CA GLU A 349 -63.43 -19.83 4.31
C GLU A 349 -63.70 -21.34 4.09
N ASP A 350 -62.65 -22.14 4.21
CA ASP A 350 -62.72 -23.28 5.12
C ASP A 350 -61.41 -23.51 5.86
N PHE A 351 -61.61 -23.77 7.16
CA PHE A 351 -60.65 -24.04 8.20
C PHE A 351 -59.90 -25.36 7.98
N SER A 352 -58.65 -25.46 8.44
CA SER A 352 -58.34 -26.22 9.67
C SER A 352 -56.84 -26.40 9.93
N ASN A 353 -56.41 -25.80 11.05
CA ASN A 353 -55.53 -26.38 12.06
C ASN A 353 -55.40 -27.93 12.00
N THR A 354 -54.21 -28.49 12.28
CA THR A 354 -53.78 -28.87 13.64
C THR A 354 -52.56 -29.82 13.57
N LYS A 355 -51.39 -29.31 13.97
CA LYS A 355 -50.56 -29.81 15.09
C LYS A 355 -50.70 -31.30 15.48
N ARG A 356 -49.60 -32.07 15.44
CA ARG A 356 -48.85 -32.59 16.62
C ARG A 356 -48.06 -33.89 16.36
N ARG A 357 -46.79 -33.80 16.78
CA ARG A 357 -46.02 -34.70 17.68
C ARG A 357 -45.41 -36.03 17.17
N SER A 358 -44.12 -36.10 17.51
CA SER A 358 -43.36 -37.17 18.20
C SER A 358 -42.87 -38.40 17.43
N MET A 359 -41.55 -38.41 17.26
CA MET A 359 -40.57 -39.39 17.78
C MET A 359 -40.72 -40.90 17.54
N ASN A 360 -39.53 -41.49 17.33
CA ASN A 360 -39.09 -42.90 17.46
C ASN A 360 -39.36 -43.79 16.23
N PHE A 361 -38.33 -44.06 15.43
CA PHE A 361 -37.27 -45.06 15.71
C PHE A 361 -36.01 -44.72 14.92
#